data_AF-A0A7C9JGA2-F1
#
_entry.id   AF-A0A7C9JGA2-F1
#
_cell.length_a   1.000
_cell.length_b   1.000
_cell.length_c   1.000
_cell.angle_alpha   90.00
_cell.angle_beta   90.00
_cell.angle_gamma   90.00
#
_symmetry.space_group_name_H-M   'P 1'
#
loop_
_entity.id
_entity.type
_entity.pdbx_description
1 polymer ?
#
loop_
_entity_poly.entity_id
_entity_poly.type
_entity_poly.pdbx_seq_one_letter_code
_entity_poly.pdbx_strand_id
1 'polypeptide(L)'
;MTTIEAAVADVAGVNTFFALGVGGGVPLVERLADDAVIDATAKRLLTLDRRVAASILFQGALARLWSPYVGLRAAHGISIDLADARWDGDGVRVPELREGPRFALEPLVAALPWVSPKVLYGNAASALTGAVGAFCRARPGHAARAEALGREYLNERPLTGTLDRREIRRSCCLHYRVGGICGDCVLTAVR
;
A
#
# COMPACT_ATOMS: atom_id res chain seq x y z
N MET A 1 26.74 -4.54 -11.48
CA MET A 1 25.48 -3.82 -11.21
C MET A 1 24.34 -4.81 -11.39
N THR A 2 23.44 -4.92 -10.42
CA THR A 2 22.20 -5.69 -10.56
C THR A 2 21.30 -4.95 -11.54
N THR A 3 20.69 -5.64 -12.51
CA THR A 3 19.71 -5.01 -13.41
C THR A 3 18.38 -4.79 -12.68
N ILE A 4 17.52 -3.91 -13.20
CA ILE A 4 16.22 -3.64 -12.58
C ILE A 4 15.33 -4.89 -12.56
N GLU A 5 15.40 -5.71 -13.60
CA GLU A 5 14.69 -6.99 -13.70
C GLU A 5 15.15 -7.97 -12.61
N ALA A 6 16.46 -8.09 -12.41
CA ALA A 6 17.03 -8.97 -11.39
C ALA A 6 16.67 -8.49 -9.98
N ALA A 7 16.66 -7.18 -9.74
CA ALA A 7 16.24 -6.60 -8.47
C ALA A 7 14.74 -6.82 -8.19
N VAL A 8 13.88 -6.66 -9.21
CA VAL A 8 12.43 -6.93 -9.11
C VAL A 8 12.18 -8.41 -8.82
N ALA A 9 12.87 -9.31 -9.51
CA ALA A 9 12.75 -10.75 -9.29
C ALA A 9 13.19 -11.15 -7.87
N ASP A 10 14.30 -10.58 -7.37
CA ASP A 10 14.77 -10.82 -6.01
C ASP A 10 13.78 -10.33 -4.94
N VAL A 11 13.24 -9.11 -5.10
CA VAL A 11 12.28 -8.52 -4.17
C VAL A 11 10.95 -9.29 -4.20
N ALA A 12 10.49 -9.74 -5.37
CA ALA A 12 9.30 -10.57 -5.52
C ALA A 12 9.38 -11.89 -4.73
N GLY A 13 10.58 -12.38 -4.44
CA GLY A 13 10.81 -13.56 -3.60
C GLY A 13 10.43 -13.40 -2.12
N VAL A 14 10.12 -12.18 -1.65
CA VAL A 14 9.72 -11.94 -0.25
C VAL A 14 8.34 -12.53 0.05
N ASN A 15 7.34 -12.20 -0.77
CA ASN A 15 6.00 -12.81 -0.82
C ASN A 15 5.19 -12.15 -1.95
N THR A 16 3.93 -12.59 -2.13
CA THR A 16 3.04 -12.13 -3.21
C THR A 16 2.76 -10.61 -3.21
N PHE A 17 2.87 -9.90 -2.09
CA PHE A 17 2.71 -8.44 -2.07
C PHE A 17 3.89 -7.70 -2.69
N PHE A 18 5.09 -8.30 -2.68
CA PHE A 18 6.30 -7.72 -3.25
C PHE A 18 6.47 -8.02 -4.74
N ALA A 19 5.54 -8.78 -5.34
CA ALA A 19 5.54 -9.03 -6.77
C ALA A 19 5.15 -7.78 -7.56
N LEU A 20 5.92 -7.50 -8.61
CA LEU A 20 5.64 -6.43 -9.57
C LEU A 20 5.67 -7.02 -10.98
N GLY A 21 4.53 -6.98 -11.68
CA GLY A 21 4.45 -7.44 -13.06
C GLY A 21 4.76 -6.34 -14.07
N VAL A 22 4.98 -6.74 -15.32
CA VAL A 22 5.16 -5.82 -16.46
C VAL A 22 4.01 -6.02 -17.46
N GLY A 23 3.60 -4.95 -18.15
CA GLY A 23 2.66 -5.00 -19.25
C GLY A 23 1.24 -4.54 -18.91
N GLY A 24 0.24 -5.31 -19.35
CA GLY A 24 -1.18 -4.93 -19.39
C GLY A 24 -1.86 -4.64 -18.04
N GLY A 25 -3.19 -4.77 -18.02
CA GLY A 25 -4.02 -4.41 -16.87
C GLY A 25 -4.61 -3.00 -16.98
N VAL A 26 -5.53 -2.72 -16.08
CA VAL A 26 -6.24 -1.42 -16.01
C VAL A 26 -5.46 -0.43 -15.14
N PRO A 27 -5.45 0.88 -15.45
CA PRO A 27 -4.83 1.87 -14.57
C PRO A 27 -5.35 1.75 -13.13
N LEU A 28 -4.45 1.82 -12.14
CA LEU A 28 -4.82 1.58 -10.74
C LEU A 28 -5.86 2.59 -10.23
N VAL A 29 -5.78 3.84 -10.68
CA VAL A 29 -6.77 4.88 -10.35
C VAL A 29 -8.17 4.47 -10.84
N GLU A 30 -8.29 4.00 -12.08
CA GLU A 30 -9.56 3.52 -12.65
C GLU A 30 -10.05 2.28 -11.89
N ARG A 31 -9.13 1.37 -11.57
CA ARG A 31 -9.42 0.16 -10.81
C ARG A 31 -9.93 0.44 -9.38
N LEU A 32 -9.49 1.52 -8.75
CA LEU A 32 -9.97 1.94 -7.44
C LEU A 32 -11.33 2.64 -7.53
N ALA A 33 -11.60 3.36 -8.62
CA ALA A 33 -12.85 4.07 -8.87
C ALA A 33 -13.99 3.16 -9.39
N ASP A 34 -13.65 1.95 -9.85
CA ASP A 34 -14.61 1.00 -10.42
C ASP A 34 -15.62 0.48 -9.38
N ASP A 35 -16.90 0.76 -9.60
CA ASP A 35 -18.00 0.32 -8.74
C ASP A 35 -18.13 -1.21 -8.66
N ALA A 36 -17.94 -1.92 -9.78
CA ALA A 36 -18.07 -3.38 -9.82
C ALA A 36 -16.99 -4.07 -8.98
N VAL A 37 -15.80 -3.48 -8.97
CA VAL A 37 -14.71 -3.88 -8.08
C VAL A 37 -15.07 -3.69 -6.61
N ILE A 38 -15.60 -2.52 -6.27
CA ILE A 38 -15.92 -2.16 -4.89
C ILE A 38 -17.02 -3.10 -4.39
N ASP A 39 -18.00 -3.39 -5.23
CA ASP A 39 -19.11 -4.29 -4.93
C ASP A 39 -18.65 -5.74 -4.83
N ALA A 40 -17.73 -6.18 -5.68
CA ALA A 40 -17.09 -7.49 -5.55
C ALA A 40 -16.30 -7.60 -4.23
N THR A 41 -15.63 -6.52 -3.82
CA THR A 41 -14.94 -6.46 -2.53
C THR A 41 -15.92 -6.52 -1.37
N ALA A 42 -17.04 -5.78 -1.44
CA ALA A 42 -18.10 -5.79 -0.44
C ALA A 42 -18.72 -7.18 -0.30
N LYS A 43 -19.00 -7.85 -1.42
CA LYS A 43 -19.48 -9.24 -1.45
C LYS A 43 -18.50 -10.20 -0.76
N ARG A 44 -17.20 -10.08 -1.05
CA ARG A 44 -16.17 -10.93 -0.44
C ARG A 44 -16.00 -10.70 1.06
N LEU A 45 -16.31 -9.49 1.52
CA LEU A 45 -16.32 -9.10 2.93
C LEU A 45 -17.68 -9.35 3.62
N LEU A 46 -18.66 -9.91 2.91
CA LEU A 46 -20.01 -10.16 3.41
C LEU A 46 -20.67 -8.89 4.01
N THR A 47 -20.53 -7.76 3.34
CA THR A 47 -21.06 -6.47 3.80
C THR A 47 -21.84 -5.75 2.71
N LEU A 48 -22.80 -4.92 3.13
CA LEU A 48 -23.47 -3.94 2.28
C LEU A 48 -22.81 -2.55 2.36
N ASP A 49 -21.84 -2.37 3.26
CA ASP A 49 -21.18 -1.09 3.43
C ASP A 49 -20.04 -0.89 2.42
N ARG A 50 -20.34 -0.18 1.33
CA ARG A 50 -19.38 0.14 0.27
C ARG A 50 -18.18 0.94 0.79
N ARG A 51 -18.31 1.74 1.86
CA ARG A 51 -17.19 2.51 2.45
C ARG A 51 -16.18 1.60 3.12
N VAL A 52 -16.64 0.56 3.81
CA VAL A 52 -15.75 -0.47 4.37
C VAL A 52 -15.02 -1.20 3.24
N ALA A 53 -15.74 -1.59 2.19
CA ALA A 53 -15.17 -2.28 1.04
C ALA A 53 -14.10 -1.44 0.32
N ALA A 54 -14.42 -0.18 -0.01
CA ALA A 54 -13.47 0.74 -0.65
C ALA A 54 -12.24 1.03 0.23
N SER A 55 -12.43 1.21 1.54
CA SER A 55 -11.32 1.40 2.49
C SER A 55 -10.35 0.21 2.50
N ILE A 56 -10.89 -1.02 2.54
CA ILE A 56 -10.10 -2.25 2.55
C ILE A 56 -9.44 -2.52 1.19
N LEU A 57 -10.18 -2.29 0.09
CA LEU A 57 -9.64 -2.35 -1.27
C LEU A 57 -8.43 -1.43 -1.41
N PHE A 58 -8.60 -0.15 -1.04
CA PHE A 58 -7.55 0.85 -1.10
C PHE A 58 -6.33 0.44 -0.26
N GLN A 59 -6.54 0.01 0.98
CA GLN A 59 -5.43 -0.44 1.84
C GLN A 59 -4.67 -1.63 1.21
N GLY A 60 -5.40 -2.58 0.60
CA GLY A 60 -4.80 -3.72 -0.09
C GLY A 60 -4.00 -3.35 -1.33
N ALA A 61 -4.46 -2.35 -2.09
CA ALA A 61 -3.75 -1.80 -3.24
C ALA A 61 -2.48 -1.07 -2.82
N LEU A 62 -2.55 -0.21 -1.79
CA LEU A 62 -1.39 0.52 -1.28
C LEU A 62 -0.35 -0.42 -0.68
N ALA A 63 -0.76 -1.53 -0.05
CA ALA A 63 0.18 -2.54 0.42
C ALA A 63 0.99 -3.16 -0.73
N ARG A 64 0.38 -3.35 -1.91
CA ARG A 64 1.06 -3.89 -3.12
C ARG A 64 1.84 -2.85 -3.92
N LEU A 65 1.59 -1.56 -3.71
CA LEU A 65 2.48 -0.50 -4.20
C LEU A 65 3.70 -0.34 -3.29
N TRP A 66 3.47 -0.25 -1.98
CA TRP A 66 4.54 -0.01 -1.01
C TRP A 66 5.52 -1.18 -0.90
N SER A 67 5.05 -2.42 -0.97
CA SER A 67 5.90 -3.60 -0.80
C SER A 67 7.05 -3.66 -1.81
N PRO A 68 6.82 -3.72 -3.15
CA PRO A 68 7.91 -3.73 -4.12
C PRO A 68 8.75 -2.45 -4.04
N TYR A 69 8.13 -1.29 -3.82
CA TYR A 69 8.85 -0.02 -3.70
C TYR A 69 9.85 -0.02 -2.52
N VAL A 70 9.40 -0.41 -1.32
CA VAL A 70 10.24 -0.49 -0.12
C VAL A 70 11.33 -1.54 -0.31
N GLY A 71 10.99 -2.72 -0.83
CA GLY A 71 11.95 -3.79 -1.05
C GLY A 71 13.08 -3.37 -2.01
N LEU A 72 12.73 -2.76 -3.15
CA LEU A 72 13.69 -2.29 -4.14
C LEU A 72 14.58 -1.17 -3.60
N ARG A 73 13.98 -0.19 -2.91
CA ARG A 73 14.74 0.91 -2.30
C ARG A 73 15.69 0.43 -1.21
N ALA A 74 15.26 -0.48 -0.34
CA ALA A 74 16.04 -0.92 0.81
C ALA A 74 17.12 -1.97 0.45
N ALA A 75 16.83 -2.88 -0.49
CA ALA A 75 17.79 -3.90 -0.92
C ALA A 75 18.77 -3.40 -1.98
N HIS A 76 18.26 -2.67 -2.97
CA HIS A 76 18.98 -2.38 -4.21
C HIS A 76 19.20 -0.89 -4.46
N GLY A 77 18.62 -0.01 -3.65
CA GLY A 77 18.70 1.45 -3.85
C GLY A 77 17.86 1.96 -5.03
N ILE A 78 17.04 1.10 -5.64
CA ILE A 78 16.28 1.38 -6.86
C ILE A 78 14.94 2.04 -6.51
N SER A 79 14.68 3.23 -7.04
CA SER A 79 13.37 3.88 -6.96
C SER A 79 12.57 3.55 -8.22
N ILE A 80 11.76 2.49 -8.16
CA ILE A 80 10.92 2.08 -9.29
C ILE A 80 9.83 3.13 -9.58
N ASP A 81 9.63 3.47 -10.85
CA ASP A 81 8.51 4.31 -11.27
C ASP A 81 7.19 3.53 -11.18
N LEU A 82 6.27 4.03 -10.34
CA LEU A 82 4.93 3.48 -10.15
C LEU A 82 3.83 4.51 -10.49
N ALA A 83 4.15 5.61 -11.18
CA ALA A 83 3.20 6.65 -11.55
C ALA A 83 2.07 6.09 -12.44
N ASP A 84 2.42 5.21 -13.38
CA ASP A 84 1.49 4.52 -14.27
C ASP A 84 1.17 3.10 -13.79
N ALA A 85 1.12 2.90 -12.47
CA ALA A 85 0.77 1.60 -11.90
C ALA A 85 -0.58 1.09 -12.44
N ARG A 86 -0.57 -0.17 -12.85
CA ARG A 86 -1.72 -0.90 -13.39
C ARG A 86 -2.07 -2.06 -12.48
N TRP A 87 -3.26 -2.60 -12.69
CA TRP A 87 -3.79 -3.70 -11.93
C TRP A 87 -4.33 -4.80 -12.84
N ASP A 88 -3.98 -6.03 -12.52
CA ASP A 88 -4.45 -7.24 -13.18
C ASP A 88 -4.53 -8.39 -12.17
N GLY A 89 -5.68 -9.06 -12.12
CA GLY A 89 -5.96 -10.08 -11.10
C GLY A 89 -5.80 -9.54 -9.68
N ASP A 90 -4.84 -10.08 -8.93
CA ASP A 90 -4.48 -9.66 -7.57
C ASP A 90 -3.15 -8.89 -7.50
N GLY A 91 -2.60 -8.46 -8.63
CA GLY A 91 -1.23 -7.94 -8.72
C GLY A 91 -1.13 -6.52 -9.29
N VAL A 92 -0.11 -5.80 -8.82
CA VAL A 92 0.32 -4.52 -9.39
C VAL A 92 1.26 -4.77 -10.56
N ARG A 93 1.10 -3.99 -11.63
CA ARG A 93 1.93 -4.01 -12.82
C ARG A 93 2.41 -2.60 -13.19
N VAL A 94 3.46 -2.52 -14.00
CA VAL A 94 3.88 -1.29 -14.69
C VAL A 94 4.01 -1.55 -16.20
N PRO A 95 3.83 -0.54 -17.06
CA PRO A 95 4.03 -0.71 -18.50
C PRO A 95 5.44 -1.20 -18.84
N GLU A 96 6.43 -0.68 -18.12
CA GLU A 96 7.86 -0.98 -18.28
C GLU A 96 8.57 -0.84 -16.94
N LEU A 97 9.67 -1.57 -16.75
CA LEU A 97 10.53 -1.42 -15.57
C LEU A 97 11.50 -0.28 -15.81
N ARG A 98 11.35 0.81 -15.05
CA ARG A 98 12.27 1.94 -15.07
C ARG A 98 12.36 2.62 -13.72
N GLU A 99 13.49 3.23 -13.45
CA GLU A 99 13.62 4.10 -12.28
C GLU A 99 12.84 5.40 -12.48
N GLY A 100 12.32 5.94 -11.38
CA GLY A 100 11.54 7.15 -11.37
C GLY A 100 11.27 7.66 -9.96
N PRO A 101 10.54 8.78 -9.85
CA PRO A 101 10.20 9.35 -8.56
C PRO A 101 9.27 8.43 -7.76
N ARG A 102 9.14 8.70 -6.47
CA ARG A 102 8.10 8.09 -5.64
C ARG A 102 6.72 8.42 -6.24
N PHE A 103 5.84 7.43 -6.32
CA PHE A 103 4.47 7.63 -6.77
C PHE A 103 3.69 8.59 -5.85
N ALA A 104 2.77 9.34 -6.44
CA ALA A 104 1.90 10.26 -5.72
C ALA A 104 0.68 9.52 -5.11
N LEU A 105 0.26 9.92 -3.92
CA LEU A 105 -0.90 9.33 -3.24
C LEU A 105 -2.20 10.04 -3.60
N GLU A 106 -2.11 11.32 -3.96
CA GLU A 106 -3.24 12.22 -4.21
C GLU A 106 -4.19 11.69 -5.29
N PRO A 107 -3.73 11.19 -6.46
CA PRO A 107 -4.62 10.64 -7.47
C PRO A 107 -5.36 9.39 -6.99
N LEU A 108 -4.67 8.53 -6.21
CA LEU A 108 -5.27 7.31 -5.66
C LEU A 108 -6.34 7.65 -4.61
N VAL A 109 -6.09 8.66 -3.77
CA VAL A 109 -7.06 9.16 -2.79
C VAL A 109 -8.26 9.81 -3.50
N ALA A 110 -8.02 10.59 -4.55
CA ALA A 110 -9.06 11.24 -5.33
C ALA A 110 -9.98 10.26 -6.06
N ALA A 111 -9.52 9.04 -6.34
CA ALA A 111 -10.33 7.97 -6.95
C ALA A 111 -11.54 7.54 -6.07
N LEU A 112 -11.53 7.85 -4.78
CA LEU A 112 -12.57 7.48 -3.82
C LEU A 112 -13.10 8.71 -3.06
N PRO A 113 -13.76 9.66 -3.76
CA PRO A 113 -14.08 10.98 -3.19
C PRO A 113 -15.09 10.94 -2.02
N TRP A 114 -15.83 9.85 -1.89
CA TRP A 114 -16.82 9.61 -0.83
C TRP A 114 -16.26 8.84 0.37
N VAL A 115 -14.97 8.46 0.34
CA VAL A 115 -14.23 7.99 1.52
C VAL A 115 -13.35 9.14 2.03
N SER A 116 -13.39 9.40 3.33
CA SER A 116 -12.63 10.51 3.93
C SER A 116 -11.14 10.42 3.58
N PRO A 117 -10.50 11.49 3.08
CA PRO A 117 -9.05 11.51 2.84
C PRO A 117 -8.23 11.15 4.08
N LYS A 118 -8.69 11.52 5.28
CA LYS A 118 -8.05 11.15 6.56
C LYS A 118 -8.02 9.63 6.79
N VAL A 119 -9.06 8.91 6.34
CA VAL A 119 -9.09 7.43 6.38
C VAL A 119 -8.12 6.87 5.35
N LEU A 120 -8.16 7.36 4.12
CA LEU A 120 -7.31 6.85 3.03
C LEU A 120 -5.82 7.09 3.29
N TYR A 121 -5.41 8.28 3.72
CA TYR A 121 -4.00 8.53 4.10
C TYR A 121 -3.58 7.70 5.32
N GLY A 122 -4.46 7.48 6.29
CA GLY A 122 -4.20 6.56 7.40
C GLY A 122 -3.99 5.11 6.93
N ASN A 123 -4.79 4.64 5.96
CA ASN A 123 -4.60 3.34 5.34
C ASN A 123 -3.30 3.25 4.53
N ALA A 124 -2.92 4.33 3.83
CA ALA A 124 -1.65 4.38 3.10
C ALA A 124 -0.44 4.31 4.05
N ALA A 125 -0.49 5.02 5.18
CA ALA A 125 0.54 4.95 6.23
C ALA A 125 0.61 3.55 6.86
N SER A 126 -0.54 2.96 7.21
CA SER A 126 -0.64 1.59 7.73
C SER A 126 -0.05 0.57 6.76
N ALA A 127 -0.36 0.71 5.46
CA ALA A 127 0.17 -0.15 4.42
C ALA A 127 1.70 -0.02 4.26
N LEU A 128 2.24 1.20 4.38
CA LEU A 128 3.68 1.44 4.38
C LEU A 128 4.36 0.76 5.58
N THR A 129 3.85 0.97 6.80
CA THR A 129 4.37 0.30 8.01
C THR A 129 4.31 -1.22 7.89
N GLY A 130 3.22 -1.75 7.34
CA GLY A 130 3.06 -3.17 7.04
C GLY A 130 4.10 -3.71 6.05
N ALA A 131 4.35 -2.98 4.95
CA ALA A 131 5.35 -3.33 3.94
C ALA A 131 6.77 -3.33 4.54
N VAL A 132 7.13 -2.29 5.30
CA VAL A 132 8.42 -2.21 6.01
C VAL A 132 8.58 -3.38 6.96
N GLY A 133 7.59 -3.62 7.83
CA GLY A 133 7.66 -4.71 8.80
C GLY A 133 7.76 -6.10 8.15
N ALA A 134 7.01 -6.33 7.07
CA ALA A 134 7.09 -7.57 6.30
C ALA A 134 8.47 -7.76 5.67
N PHE A 135 9.03 -6.70 5.07
CA PHE A 135 10.35 -6.74 4.47
C PHE A 135 11.45 -6.96 5.50
N CYS A 136 11.44 -6.23 6.63
CA CYS A 136 12.41 -6.39 7.71
C CYS A 136 12.45 -7.82 8.25
N ARG A 137 11.28 -8.46 8.43
CA ARG A 137 11.19 -9.86 8.85
C ARG A 137 11.81 -10.82 7.84
N ALA A 138 11.57 -10.59 6.54
CA ALA A 138 12.09 -11.46 5.48
C ALA A 138 13.57 -11.22 5.16
N ARG A 139 14.05 -9.99 5.33
CA ARG A 139 15.41 -9.56 4.97
C ARG A 139 16.06 -8.74 6.10
N PRO A 140 16.38 -9.37 7.26
CA PRO A 140 16.91 -8.65 8.42
C PRO A 140 18.17 -7.82 8.14
N GLY A 141 19.02 -8.26 7.21
CA GLY A 141 20.22 -7.52 6.79
C GLY A 141 19.96 -6.16 6.13
N HIS A 142 18.72 -5.90 5.70
CA HIS A 142 18.29 -4.62 5.13
C HIS A 142 17.30 -3.85 6.04
N ALA A 143 17.02 -4.34 7.24
CA ALA A 143 15.98 -3.80 8.11
C ALA A 143 16.20 -2.31 8.44
N ALA A 144 17.41 -1.92 8.84
CA ALA A 144 17.72 -0.53 9.17
C ALA A 144 17.44 0.45 8.01
N ARG A 145 17.70 0.03 6.76
CA ARG A 145 17.42 0.83 5.55
C ARG A 145 15.92 0.93 5.29
N ALA A 146 15.18 -0.18 5.42
CA ALA A 146 13.73 -0.19 5.22
C ALA A 146 12.99 0.63 6.30
N GLU A 147 13.43 0.54 7.56
CA GLU A 147 12.88 1.35 8.64
C GLU A 147 13.19 2.84 8.49
N ALA A 148 14.40 3.19 8.06
CA ALA A 148 14.75 4.57 7.75
C ALA A 148 13.86 5.14 6.65
N LEU A 149 13.63 4.39 5.57
CA LEU A 149 12.72 4.75 4.48
C LEU A 149 11.28 4.93 4.97
N GLY A 150 10.78 4.00 5.81
CA GLY A 150 9.46 4.11 6.41
C GLY A 150 9.31 5.38 7.24
N ARG A 151 10.29 5.68 8.11
CA ARG A 151 10.29 6.90 8.94
C ARG A 151 10.37 8.16 8.10
N GLU A 152 11.21 8.20 7.06
CA GLU A 152 11.32 9.33 6.14
C GLU A 152 9.94 9.66 5.56
N TYR A 153 9.27 8.67 4.98
CA TYR A 153 8.01 8.90 4.28
C TYR A 153 6.84 9.17 5.22
N LEU A 154 6.81 8.56 6.40
CA LEU A 154 5.81 8.87 7.42
C LEU A 154 5.96 10.29 8.00
N ASN A 155 7.15 10.91 7.89
CA ASN A 155 7.39 12.29 8.32
C ASN A 155 7.13 13.32 7.22
N GLU A 156 6.78 12.90 6.00
CA GLU A 156 6.45 13.78 4.88
C GLU A 156 4.94 13.90 4.65
N ARG A 157 4.49 15.07 4.18
CA ARG A 157 3.10 15.23 3.74
C ARG A 157 2.86 14.34 2.50
N PRO A 158 1.65 13.74 2.36
CA PRO A 158 0.48 13.88 3.24
C PRO A 158 0.42 12.87 4.41
N LEU A 159 1.46 12.07 4.65
CA LEU A 159 1.46 11.03 5.68
C LEU A 159 1.83 11.54 7.08
N THR A 160 2.48 12.70 7.20
CA THR A 160 2.82 13.31 8.50
C THR A 160 1.60 13.37 9.42
N GLY A 161 1.73 12.81 10.62
CA GLY A 161 0.68 12.86 11.65
C GLY A 161 -0.51 11.93 11.39
N THR A 162 -0.44 11.01 10.42
CA THR A 162 -1.49 9.98 10.23
C THR A 162 -1.40 8.87 11.28
N LEU A 163 -0.20 8.61 11.80
CA LEU A 163 0.07 7.70 12.91
C LEU A 163 0.48 8.49 14.18
N ASP A 164 0.28 7.91 15.35
CA ASP A 164 0.85 8.40 16.61
C ASP A 164 2.27 7.85 16.85
N ARG A 165 2.85 8.15 18.01
CA ARG A 165 4.23 7.73 18.36
C ARG A 165 4.36 6.22 18.58
N ARG A 166 3.26 5.50 18.73
CA ARG A 166 3.18 4.04 18.88
C ARG A 166 2.79 3.37 17.56
N GLU A 167 2.85 4.11 16.45
CA GLU A 167 2.43 3.67 15.12
C GLU A 167 0.93 3.29 15.04
N ILE A 168 0.11 3.79 15.97
CA ILE A 168 -1.35 3.62 15.93
C ILE A 168 -1.95 4.68 15.03
N ARG A 169 -2.90 4.30 14.17
CA ARG A 169 -3.58 5.27 13.30
C ARG A 169 -4.37 6.31 14.10
N ARG A 170 -4.39 7.54 13.58
CA ARG A 170 -5.29 8.62 14.04
C ARG A 170 -6.62 8.67 13.29
N SER A 171 -6.92 7.62 12.53
CA SER A 171 -8.18 7.41 11.81
C SER A 171 -8.60 5.94 11.90
N CYS A 172 -9.91 5.71 11.80
CA CYS A 172 -10.45 4.35 11.73
C CYS A 172 -10.48 3.87 10.28
N CYS A 173 -9.97 2.68 10.02
CA CYS A 173 -9.99 2.04 8.69
C CYS A 173 -11.30 1.36 8.34
N LEU A 174 -12.28 1.38 9.26
CA LEU A 174 -13.60 0.77 9.15
C LEU A 174 -13.62 -0.77 9.15
N HIS A 175 -12.47 -1.45 9.21
CA HIS A 175 -12.39 -2.92 9.23
C HIS A 175 -13.21 -3.55 10.38
N TYR A 176 -13.31 -2.88 11.53
CA TYR A 176 -14.09 -3.35 12.68
C TYR A 176 -15.58 -3.61 12.39
N ARG A 177 -16.11 -3.10 11.28
CA ARG A 177 -17.51 -3.28 10.87
C ARG A 177 -17.78 -4.60 10.15
N VAL A 178 -16.73 -5.30 9.73
CA VAL A 178 -16.80 -6.57 8.98
C VAL A 178 -15.95 -7.66 9.61
N GLY A 179 -15.35 -7.38 10.76
CA GLY A 179 -14.43 -8.28 11.44
C GLY A 179 -13.85 -7.62 12.68
N GLY A 180 -12.80 -8.23 13.24
CA GLY A 180 -12.08 -7.70 14.39
C GLY A 180 -11.42 -6.34 14.13
N ILE A 181 -10.53 -5.93 15.04
CA ILE A 181 -9.77 -4.69 14.90
C ILE A 181 -8.43 -4.93 14.20
N CYS A 182 -7.91 -3.88 13.54
CA CYS A 182 -6.57 -3.90 12.97
C CYS A 182 -5.48 -3.80 14.06
N GLY A 183 -4.25 -4.23 13.73
CA GLY A 183 -3.11 -4.19 14.66
C GLY A 183 -2.69 -2.77 15.08
N ASP A 184 -3.05 -1.77 14.28
CA ASP A 184 -2.81 -0.34 14.48
C ASP A 184 -4.12 0.44 14.70
N CYS A 185 -5.16 -0.22 15.24
CA CYS A 185 -6.49 0.35 15.34
C CYS A 185 -6.57 1.48 16.37
N VAL A 186 -7.09 2.63 15.97
CA VAL A 186 -7.40 3.76 16.87
C VAL A 186 -8.39 3.40 17.98
N LEU A 187 -9.20 2.35 17.78
CA LEU A 187 -10.18 1.88 18.77
C LEU A 187 -9.54 1.06 19.90
N THR A 188 -8.25 0.72 19.82
CA THR A 188 -7.53 0.06 20.93
C THR A 188 -7.44 0.93 22.18
N ALA A 189 -7.62 2.25 22.03
CA ALA A 189 -7.71 3.20 23.13
C ALA A 189 -9.07 3.17 23.87
N VAL A 190 -10.05 2.42 23.36
CA VAL A 190 -11.34 2.17 24.00
C VAL A 190 -11.31 0.77 24.61
N ARG A 191 -10.57 0.62 25.71
CA ARG A 191 -10.68 -0.51 26.63
C ARG A 191 -11.23 -0.03 27.95
#